data_AF-A0A2U8VZI7-F1
#
_entry.id   AF-A0A2U8VZI7-F1
#
_cell.length_a   1.000
_cell.length_b   1.000
_cell.length_c   1.000
_cell.angle_alpha   90.00
_cell.angle_beta   90.00
_cell.angle_gamma   90.00
#
_symmetry.space_group_name_H-M   'P 1'
#
loop_
_entity.id
_entity.type
_entity.pdbx_description
1 polymer ?
#
loop_
_entity_poly.entity_id
_entity_poly.type
_entity_poly.pdbx_seq_one_letter_code
_entity_poly.pdbx_strand_id
1 'polypeptide(L)'
;MVRKTFDDWQLRCETPAGAKAEQCALVQYLAAEDRPNLTLVVIVLKTADNRGYLLRVVAPLGVLLPSGLGLKIDQTDIGRAGFVRCLTTGCVAEVVMDEGLIRQFRNGGQATFIVFQTPEEGVGIPLSMKGFGTGFDSLK
;
A
#
# COMPACT_ATOMS: atom_id res chain seq x y z
N MET A 1 -15.50 -7.92 -0.62
CA MET A 1 -16.39 -6.91 -1.27
C MET A 1 -16.09 -5.52 -0.72
N VAL A 2 -16.38 -4.44 -1.46
CA VAL A 2 -16.30 -3.06 -0.92
C VAL A 2 -17.42 -2.86 0.08
N ARG A 3 -17.06 -2.50 1.31
CA ARG A 3 -18.00 -2.25 2.40
C ARG A 3 -18.27 -0.76 2.60
N LYS A 4 -17.24 0.07 2.43
CA LYS A 4 -17.33 1.53 2.56
C LYS A 4 -16.20 2.20 1.79
N THR A 5 -16.46 3.41 1.31
CA THR A 5 -15.45 4.27 0.66
C THR A 5 -15.25 5.51 1.53
N PHE A 6 -13.98 5.89 1.71
CA PHE A 6 -13.49 7.05 2.45
C PHE A 6 -12.64 7.87 1.49
N ASP A 7 -13.28 8.80 0.77
CA ASP A 7 -12.66 9.53 -0.34
C ASP A 7 -11.97 8.55 -1.31
N ASP A 8 -10.64 8.54 -1.36
CA ASP A 8 -9.86 7.73 -2.29
C ASP A 8 -9.60 6.30 -1.78
N TRP A 9 -9.91 6.02 -0.50
CA TRP A 9 -9.68 4.71 0.11
C TRP A 9 -10.95 3.86 0.18
N GLN A 10 -10.81 2.56 -0.05
CA GLN A 10 -11.91 1.60 0.03
C GLN A 10 -11.67 0.61 1.17
N LEU A 11 -12.60 0.53 2.12
CA LEU A 11 -12.65 -0.57 3.07
C LEU A 11 -13.26 -1.78 2.37
N ARG A 12 -12.43 -2.80 2.19
CA ARG A 12 -12.81 -4.08 1.58
C ARG A 12 -12.73 -5.17 2.63
N CYS A 13 -13.80 -5.91 2.80
CA CYS A 13 -13.88 -7.00 3.76
C CYS A 13 -14.26 -8.31 3.07
N GLU A 14 -13.62 -9.38 3.51
CA GLU A 14 -13.78 -10.73 2.96
C GLU A 14 -13.69 -11.73 4.11
N THR A 15 -14.38 -12.86 3.98
CA THR A 15 -14.23 -13.97 4.92
C THR A 15 -13.52 -15.10 4.18
N PRO A 16 -12.19 -15.24 4.32
CA PRO A 16 -11.45 -16.31 3.66
C PRO A 16 -12.00 -17.69 4.04
N ALA A 17 -11.86 -18.67 3.14
CA ALA A 17 -12.28 -20.03 3.41
C ALA A 17 -11.57 -20.58 4.66
N GLY A 18 -12.35 -21.04 5.64
CA GLY A 18 -11.84 -21.55 6.93
C GLY A 18 -11.49 -20.46 7.96
N ALA A 19 -11.66 -19.17 7.64
CA ALA A 19 -11.50 -18.10 8.62
C ALA A 19 -12.71 -18.05 9.56
N LYS A 20 -12.44 -17.91 10.87
CA LYS A 20 -13.48 -17.75 11.91
C LYS A 20 -14.08 -16.34 11.94
N ALA A 21 -13.42 -15.37 11.31
CA ALA A 21 -13.82 -13.99 11.30
C ALA A 21 -13.56 -13.37 9.92
N GLU A 22 -14.35 -12.35 9.60
CA GLU A 22 -14.12 -11.47 8.46
C GLU A 22 -12.79 -10.74 8.63
N GLN A 23 -12.05 -10.57 7.54
CA GLN A 23 -10.84 -9.77 7.46
C GLN A 23 -11.10 -8.56 6.58
N CYS A 24 -10.81 -7.38 7.12
CA CYS A 24 -10.94 -6.12 6.40
C CYS A 24 -9.56 -5.54 6.09
N ALA A 25 -9.49 -4.87 4.94
CA ALA A 25 -8.34 -4.11 4.50
C ALA A 25 -8.78 -2.77 3.92
N LEU A 26 -7.93 -1.75 4.08
CA LEU A 26 -8.09 -0.46 3.44
C LEU A 26 -7.26 -0.47 2.16
N VAL A 27 -7.88 -0.20 1.02
CA VAL A 27 -7.29 -0.41 -0.30
C VAL A 27 -7.36 0.86 -1.14
N GLN A 28 -6.27 1.18 -1.82
CA GLN A 28 -6.25 2.18 -2.89
C GLN A 28 -5.52 1.59 -4.11
N TYR A 29 -6.09 1.82 -5.29
CA TYR A 29 -5.51 1.41 -6.57
C TYR A 29 -4.89 2.63 -7.23
N LEU A 30 -3.62 2.51 -7.60
CA LEU A 30 -2.85 3.61 -8.18
C LEU A 30 -2.43 3.25 -9.60
N ALA A 31 -2.22 4.27 -10.42
CA ALA A 31 -1.56 4.18 -11.71
C ALA A 31 -0.57 5.33 -11.83
N ALA A 32 0.56 5.11 -12.49
CA ALA A 32 1.45 6.20 -12.87
C ALA A 32 0.75 7.10 -13.91
N GLU A 33 0.89 8.42 -13.78
CA GLU A 33 0.22 9.40 -14.67
C GLU A 33 0.62 9.19 -16.13
N ASP A 34 1.93 9.04 -16.40
CA ASP A 34 2.47 8.85 -17.75
C ASP A 34 2.53 7.39 -18.19
N ARG A 35 2.21 6.44 -17.30
CA ARG A 35 2.28 4.99 -17.55
C ARG A 35 1.08 4.29 -16.92
N PRO A 36 -0.10 4.35 -17.54
CA PRO A 36 -1.32 3.75 -16.98
C PRO A 36 -1.25 2.23 -16.78
N ASN A 37 -0.32 1.54 -17.48
CA ASN A 37 -0.06 0.11 -17.29
C ASN A 37 0.76 -0.19 -16.03
N LEU A 38 1.47 0.80 -15.47
CA LEU A 38 2.20 0.69 -14.22
C LEU A 38 1.26 1.02 -13.06
N THR A 39 0.62 -0.01 -12.53
CA THR A 39 -0.36 0.11 -11.45
C THR A 39 0.14 -0.48 -10.15
N LEU A 40 -0.27 0.09 -9.03
CA LEU A 40 -0.03 -0.44 -7.69
C LEU A 40 -1.34 -0.73 -6.99
N VAL A 41 -1.37 -1.79 -6.19
CA VAL A 41 -2.43 -2.00 -5.19
C VAL A 41 -1.83 -1.79 -3.82
N VAL A 42 -2.28 -0.74 -3.14
CA VAL A 42 -1.84 -0.41 -1.78
C VAL A 42 -2.90 -0.89 -0.80
N ILE A 43 -2.47 -1.67 0.18
CA ILE A 43 -3.34 -2.40 1.09
C ILE A 43 -2.84 -2.20 2.51
N VAL A 44 -3.69 -1.69 3.39
CA VAL A 44 -3.44 -1.64 4.83
C VAL A 44 -4.32 -2.66 5.53
N LEU A 45 -3.69 -3.56 6.26
CA LEU A 45 -4.34 -4.68 6.94
C LEU A 45 -3.94 -4.69 8.42
N LYS A 46 -4.88 -5.08 9.27
CA LYS A 46 -4.57 -5.44 10.65
C LYS A 46 -3.95 -6.84 10.68
N THR A 47 -2.92 -7.05 11.49
CA THR A 47 -2.28 -8.37 11.62
C THR A 47 -3.23 -9.38 12.26
N ALA A 48 -3.07 -10.66 11.92
CA ALA A 48 -3.96 -11.73 12.41
C ALA A 48 -3.94 -11.89 13.94
N ASP A 49 -2.84 -11.48 14.59
CA ASP A 49 -2.70 -11.46 16.05
C ASP A 49 -3.26 -10.19 16.70
N ASN A 50 -3.83 -9.27 15.91
CA ASN A 50 -4.38 -7.97 16.31
C ASN A 50 -3.38 -7.02 16.99
N ARG A 51 -2.07 -7.25 16.84
CA ARG A 51 -1.04 -6.44 17.51
C ARG A 51 -0.44 -5.33 16.66
N GLY A 52 -0.75 -5.27 15.37
CA GLY A 52 -0.23 -4.21 14.52
C GLY A 52 -0.94 -4.10 13.18
N TYR A 53 -0.39 -3.23 12.35
CA TYR A 53 -0.85 -2.98 10.99
C TYR A 53 0.28 -3.21 10.01
N LEU A 54 -0.05 -3.73 8.84
CA LEU A 54 0.87 -3.95 7.74
C LEU A 54 0.47 -3.04 6.59
N LEU A 55 1.46 -2.36 6.02
CA LEU A 55 1.36 -1.74 4.71
C LEU A 55 1.90 -2.73 3.69
N ARG A 56 1.01 -3.24 2.85
CA ARG A 56 1.34 -4.14 1.74
C ARG A 56 1.11 -3.40 0.43
N VAL A 57 2.09 -3.47 -0.45
CA VAL A 57 1.99 -2.93 -1.81
C VAL A 57 2.25 -4.05 -2.80
N VAL A 58 1.34 -4.20 -3.75
CA VAL A 58 1.48 -5.12 -4.88
C VAL A 58 1.84 -4.29 -6.10
N ALA A 59 3.08 -4.46 -6.56
CA ALA A 59 3.60 -3.89 -7.80
C ALA A 59 3.43 -4.89 -8.95
N PRO A 60 3.41 -4.45 -10.21
CA PRO A 60 3.27 -5.35 -11.34
C PRO A 60 4.57 -6.16 -11.54
N LEU A 61 4.52 -7.14 -12.44
CA LEU A 61 5.72 -7.87 -12.86
C LEU A 61 6.66 -6.99 -13.67
N GLY A 62 7.95 -7.33 -13.67
CA GLY A 62 8.99 -6.58 -14.39
C GLY A 62 9.62 -5.43 -13.57
N VAL A 63 9.37 -5.38 -12.26
CA VAL A 63 10.07 -4.47 -11.35
C VAL A 63 11.45 -4.99 -10.97
N LEU A 64 12.38 -4.06 -10.74
CA LEU A 64 13.75 -4.33 -10.36
C LEU A 64 13.84 -4.65 -8.86
N LEU A 65 13.90 -5.94 -8.53
CA LEU A 65 13.89 -6.41 -7.14
C LEU A 65 15.00 -5.81 -6.25
N PRO A 66 16.26 -5.69 -6.70
CA PRO A 66 17.34 -5.15 -5.87
C PRO A 66 17.11 -3.71 -5.40
N SER A 67 16.40 -2.90 -6.18
CA SER A 67 16.09 -1.50 -5.82
C SER A 67 14.92 -1.39 -4.84
N GLY A 68 14.09 -2.42 -4.74
CA GLY A 68 12.89 -2.42 -3.89
C GLY A 68 11.85 -1.37 -4.28
N LEU A 69 10.89 -1.16 -3.39
CA LEU A 69 9.84 -0.15 -3.49
C LEU A 69 10.20 1.04 -2.61
N GLY A 70 10.41 2.21 -3.20
CA GLY A 70 10.62 3.46 -2.47
C GLY A 70 9.31 4.08 -1.99
N LEU A 71 9.37 4.81 -0.88
CA LEU A 71 8.26 5.60 -0.35
C LEU A 71 8.73 6.98 0.07
N LYS A 72 8.04 8.01 -0.43
CA LYS A 72 8.12 9.38 0.08
C LYS A 72 6.75 9.81 0.59
N ILE A 73 6.73 10.61 1.65
CA ILE A 73 5.51 11.27 2.14
C ILE A 73 5.78 12.77 2.13
N ASP A 74 5.01 13.49 1.32
CA ASP A 74 5.24 14.88 0.96
C ASP A 74 6.69 15.10 0.48
N GLN A 75 7.53 15.76 1.28
CA GLN A 75 8.95 16.01 0.96
C GLN A 75 9.91 15.10 1.74
N THR A 76 9.39 14.19 2.57
CA THR A 76 10.20 13.33 3.45
C THR A 76 10.45 11.98 2.77
N ASP A 77 11.71 11.58 2.68
CA ASP A 77 12.10 10.23 2.25
C ASP A 77 11.94 9.25 3.41
N ILE A 78 11.05 8.28 3.25
CA ILE A 78 10.78 7.24 4.27
C ILE A 78 11.73 6.06 4.09
N GLY A 79 12.29 5.90 2.89
CA GLY A 79 13.18 4.81 2.53
C GLY A 79 12.54 3.79 1.58
N ARG A 80 13.04 2.56 1.65
CA ARG A 80 12.73 1.49 0.69
C ARG A 80 12.35 0.20 1.40
N ALA A 81 11.39 -0.51 0.82
CA ALA A 81 11.00 -1.86 1.22
C ALA A 81 11.41 -2.87 0.16
N GLY A 82 12.03 -3.98 0.57
CA GLY A 82 12.33 -5.09 -0.32
C GLY A 82 11.05 -5.82 -0.75
N PHE A 83 11.05 -6.35 -1.98
CA PHE A 83 10.00 -7.27 -2.41
C PHE A 83 10.23 -8.64 -1.75
N VAL A 84 9.26 -9.09 -0.96
CA VAL A 84 9.37 -10.35 -0.19
C VAL A 84 8.95 -11.57 -0.99
N ARG A 85 8.11 -11.39 -2.02
CA ARG A 85 7.68 -12.46 -2.94
C ARG A 85 7.12 -11.87 -4.22
N CYS A 86 7.24 -12.61 -5.33
CA CYS A 86 6.50 -12.32 -6.56
C CYS A 86 5.59 -13.50 -6.91
N LEU A 87 4.34 -13.18 -7.24
CA LEU A 87 3.31 -14.11 -7.67
C LEU A 87 2.87 -13.73 -9.08
N THR A 88 2.04 -14.56 -9.71
CA THR A 88 1.45 -14.26 -11.02
C THR A 88 0.64 -12.96 -11.04
N THR A 89 0.16 -12.52 -9.88
CA THR A 89 -0.59 -11.27 -9.70
C THR A 89 0.29 -10.05 -9.44
N GLY A 90 1.60 -10.21 -9.20
CA GLY A 90 2.53 -9.11 -8.93
C GLY A 90 3.56 -9.40 -7.84
N CYS A 91 4.47 -8.44 -7.65
CA CYS A 91 5.51 -8.46 -6.61
C CYS A 91 5.05 -7.71 -5.36
N VAL A 92 5.22 -8.34 -4.21
CA VAL A 92 4.71 -7.86 -2.92
C VAL A 92 5.85 -7.27 -2.10
N ALA A 93 5.72 -6.00 -1.72
CA ALA A 93 6.49 -5.38 -0.65
C ALA A 93 5.59 -5.22 0.57
N GLU A 94 6.12 -5.48 1.77
CA GLU A 94 5.35 -5.45 3.00
C GLU A 94 6.18 -4.91 4.16
N VAL A 95 5.63 -3.97 4.91
CA VAL A 95 6.26 -3.39 6.10
C VAL A 95 5.25 -3.30 7.24
N VAL A 96 5.76 -3.44 8.46
CA VAL A 96 4.98 -3.12 9.67
C VAL A 96 4.84 -1.60 9.75
N MET A 97 3.61 -1.14 9.93
CA MET A 97 3.35 0.28 10.19
C MET A 97 3.52 0.54 11.68
N ASP A 98 4.64 1.15 12.05
CA ASP A 98 4.79 1.71 13.38
C ASP A 98 3.91 2.97 13.56
N GLU A 99 3.82 3.45 14.79
CA GLU A 99 3.01 4.65 15.07
C GLU A 99 3.49 5.89 14.32
N GLY A 100 4.79 5.98 14.04
CA GLY A 100 5.38 7.09 13.28
C GLY A 100 4.87 7.11 11.85
N LEU A 101 4.89 5.96 11.17
CA LEU A 101 4.40 5.81 9.82
C LEU A 101 2.88 6.02 9.74
N ILE A 102 2.12 5.49 10.72
CA ILE A 102 0.67 5.73 10.81
C ILE A 102 0.37 7.22 10.94
N ARG A 103 1.09 7.93 11.82
CA ARG A 103 0.93 9.39 11.98
C ARG A 103 1.26 10.15 10.69
N GLN A 104 2.32 9.76 9.98
CA GLN A 104 2.67 10.39 8.70
C GLN A 104 1.62 10.16 7.62
N PHE A 105 1.06 8.95 7.51
CA PHE A 105 -0.05 8.70 6.58
C PHE A 105 -1.33 9.46 6.95
N ARG A 106 -1.61 9.62 8.24
CA ARG A 106 -2.79 10.38 8.71
C ARG A 106 -2.70 11.87 8.43
N ASN A 107 -1.50 12.44 8.56
CA ASN A 107 -1.30 13.88 8.51
C ASN A 107 -0.70 14.38 7.19
N GLY A 108 -0.15 13.48 6.38
CA GLY A 108 0.45 13.81 5.09
C GLY A 108 -0.59 14.18 4.03
N GLY A 109 -0.19 14.98 3.06
CA GLY A 109 -1.05 15.36 1.93
C GLY A 109 -1.03 14.30 0.83
N GLN A 110 0.17 13.84 0.48
CA GLN A 110 0.40 12.87 -0.59
C GLN A 110 1.58 11.96 -0.26
N ALA A 111 1.45 10.67 -0.56
CA ALA A 111 2.60 9.78 -0.66
C ALA A 111 2.99 9.58 -2.13
N THR A 112 4.24 9.23 -2.36
CA THR A 112 4.73 8.79 -3.66
C THR A 112 5.46 7.47 -3.48
N PHE A 113 4.91 6.43 -4.09
CA PHE A 113 5.65 5.19 -4.26
C PHE A 113 6.59 5.32 -5.44
N ILE A 114 7.79 4.76 -5.33
CA ILE A 114 8.79 4.80 -6.39
C ILE A 114 9.13 3.37 -6.77
N VAL A 115 8.84 3.03 -8.03
CA VAL A 115 9.12 1.72 -8.61
C VAL A 115 10.23 1.87 -9.64
N PHE A 116 11.13 0.89 -9.68
CA PHE A 116 12.21 0.84 -10.67
C PHE A 116 11.96 -0.33 -11.63
N GLN A 117 12.09 -0.09 -12.94
CA GLN A 117 12.14 -1.17 -13.94
C GLN A 117 13.59 -1.40 -14.40
N THR A 118 14.40 -0.34 -14.40
CA THR A 118 15.86 -0.35 -14.58
C THR A 118 16.51 0.50 -13.49
N PRO A 119 17.82 0.35 -13.21
CA PRO A 119 18.49 1.14 -12.16
C PRO A 119 18.39 2.66 -12.34
N GLU A 120 18.32 3.12 -13.59
CA GLU A 120 18.31 4.53 -13.97
C GLU A 120 16.90 5.14 -13.98
N GLU A 121 15.86 4.32 -13.90
CA GLU A 121 14.48 4.71 -14.19
C GLU A 121 13.56 4.45 -12.99
N GLY A 122 13.46 5.45 -12.11
CA GLY A 122 12.49 5.49 -11.03
C GLY A 122 11.20 6.17 -11.49
N VAL A 123 10.07 5.47 -11.40
CA VAL A 123 8.75 6.02 -11.70
C VAL A 123 8.00 6.28 -10.40
N GLY A 124 7.64 7.55 -10.18
CA GLY A 124 6.81 7.98 -9.06
C GLY A 124 5.33 7.72 -9.32
N ILE A 125 4.64 7.16 -8.35
CA ILE A 125 3.22 6.81 -8.42
C ILE A 125 2.54 7.44 -7.21
N PRO A 126 1.70 8.48 -7.41
CA PRO A 126 1.09 9.21 -6.30
C PRO A 126 0.04 8.35 -5.60
N LEU A 127 0.06 8.38 -4.27
CA LEU A 127 -0.94 7.82 -3.37
C LEU A 127 -1.65 8.99 -2.67
N SER A 128 -2.98 9.05 -2.78
CA SER A 128 -3.76 10.04 -2.04
C SER A 128 -3.92 9.64 -0.58
N MET A 129 -3.69 10.57 0.34
CA MET A 129 -3.95 10.37 1.77
C MET A 129 -5.37 10.79 2.19
N LYS A 130 -6.16 11.37 1.28
CA LYS A 130 -7.54 11.80 1.57
C LYS A 130 -8.39 10.60 1.98
N GLY A 131 -9.00 10.69 3.16
CA GLY A 131 -9.81 9.60 3.72
C GLY A 131 -9.01 8.47 4.38
N PHE A 132 -7.67 8.52 4.40
CA PHE A 132 -6.86 7.48 5.04
C PHE A 132 -7.17 7.34 6.53
N GLY A 133 -7.16 8.46 7.28
CA GLY A 133 -7.31 8.41 8.74
C GLY A 133 -8.62 7.77 9.18
N THR A 134 -9.74 8.21 8.61
CA THR A 134 -11.09 7.68 8.89
C THR A 134 -11.27 6.25 8.40
N GLY A 135 -10.67 5.91 7.25
CA GLY A 135 -10.63 4.55 6.75
C GLY A 135 -9.84 3.60 7.65
N PHE A 136 -8.66 4.04 8.12
CA PHE A 136 -7.81 3.28 9.02
C PHE A 136 -8.48 3.04 10.36
N ASP A 137 -9.18 4.04 10.92
CA ASP A 137 -9.96 3.89 12.17
C ASP A 137 -11.09 2.86 12.04
N SER A 138 -11.49 2.51 10.82
CA SER A 138 -12.51 1.49 10.55
C SER A 138 -11.96 0.07 10.43
N LEU A 139 -10.63 -0.10 10.47
CA LEU A 139 -9.98 -1.41 10.52
C LEU A 139 -10.09 -1.97 11.95
N LYS A 140 -11.08 -2.84 12.16
CA LYS A 140 -11.34 -3.52 13.43
C LYS A 140 -10.47 -4.76 13.62
#